data_AF-A0A418UUB8-F1
#
_entry.id   AF-A0A418UUB8-F1
#
_cell.length_a   1.000
_cell.length_b   1.000
_cell.length_c   1.000
_cell.angle_alpha   90.00
_cell.angle_beta   90.00
_cell.angle_gamma   90.00
#
_symmetry.space_group_name_H-M   'P 1'
#
loop_
_entity.id
_entity.type
_entity.pdbx_description
1 polymer ?
#
loop_
_entity_poly.entity_id
_entity_poly.type
_entity_poly.pdbx_seq_one_letter_code
_entity_poly.pdbx_strand_id
1 'polypeptide(L)'
;MSDPRADYVSDRVPDQVPGQVSDQASPACGRAPASPAVAASDVAVSDVAASGSVSAPASPSGPAGSRGVRTLSEPVRGAVVTVSDRCVSGERQDVSGPLAAELLGRHGVVVDEVVVVPDGVDSVREAITDALASGARVVLTTGGTGVMPRDLTPEATAPLLATRLEGVEAQVRAHGLASTPLAGLSRGLVGVTSREADGALVVNAPGSRGGVRDTVAVIGPLVPHVLDQLGGGDH
;
A
#
# COMPACT_ATOMS: atom_id res chain seq x y z
N MET A 1 10.52 73.54 -21.28
CA MET A 1 9.46 73.12 -20.34
C MET A 1 10.12 72.13 -19.38
N SER A 2 11.01 72.55 -18.48
CA SER A 2 10.76 73.22 -17.17
C SER A 2 10.10 72.24 -16.17
N ASP A 3 10.83 71.37 -15.46
CA ASP A 3 11.60 71.51 -14.17
C ASP A 3 10.83 70.81 -12.99
N PRO A 4 11.37 70.56 -11.77
CA PRO A 4 12.01 69.30 -11.31
C PRO A 4 11.66 68.88 -9.83
N ARG A 5 12.42 67.93 -9.25
CA ARG A 5 12.65 67.65 -7.79
C ARG A 5 11.48 66.98 -7.01
N ALA A 6 11.67 66.15 -5.98
CA ALA A 6 12.78 65.99 -5.05
C ALA A 6 12.85 64.58 -4.43
N ASP A 7 14.08 64.22 -4.04
CA ASP A 7 14.46 63.16 -3.11
C ASP A 7 13.87 63.37 -1.70
N TYR A 8 13.63 62.29 -0.96
CA TYR A 8 13.68 62.33 0.51
C TYR A 8 14.29 61.03 1.07
N VAL A 9 15.46 61.21 1.69
CA VAL A 9 16.22 60.26 2.51
C VAL A 9 16.10 60.72 3.98
N SER A 10 16.32 59.79 4.91
CA SER A 10 16.50 59.95 6.37
C SER A 10 15.20 60.07 7.17
N ASP A 11 15.00 59.40 8.32
CA ASP A 11 15.96 59.24 9.41
C ASP A 11 15.73 58.02 10.32
N ARG A 12 16.80 57.66 11.03
CA ARG A 12 16.96 56.57 12.00
C ARG A 12 16.63 56.99 13.45
N VAL A 13 16.13 56.01 14.25
CA VAL A 13 16.53 55.65 15.66
C VAL A 13 16.07 56.63 16.78
N PRO A 14 15.77 56.23 18.06
CA PRO A 14 16.35 55.13 18.86
C PRO A 14 15.45 54.23 19.75
N ASP A 15 16.15 53.23 20.29
CA ASP A 15 15.93 52.37 21.48
C ASP A 15 15.11 52.94 22.65
N GLN A 16 14.37 52.04 23.34
CA GLN A 16 14.41 51.88 24.81
C GLN A 16 13.72 50.57 25.29
N VAL A 17 14.49 49.76 26.04
CA VAL A 17 14.10 48.70 27.02
C VAL A 17 14.03 49.39 28.42
N PRO A 18 13.61 48.82 29.58
CA PRO A 18 13.13 47.46 29.95
C PRO A 18 11.88 47.43 30.88
N GLY A 19 11.38 46.23 31.21
CA GLY A 19 10.42 46.04 32.30
C GLY A 19 10.20 44.57 32.68
N GLN A 20 10.76 44.18 33.83
CA GLN A 20 10.56 42.88 34.46
C GLN A 20 9.14 42.73 35.03
N VAL A 21 8.62 41.50 35.02
CA VAL A 21 7.61 41.05 35.99
C VAL A 21 7.95 39.64 36.46
N SER A 22 7.82 39.49 37.77
CA SER A 22 8.33 38.42 38.62
C SER A 22 7.38 37.21 38.68
N ASP A 23 8.00 36.04 38.83
CA ASP A 23 7.78 35.03 39.88
C ASP A 23 6.38 34.41 40.13
N GLN A 24 6.42 33.07 40.16
CA GLN A 24 5.67 32.12 40.99
C GLN A 24 4.56 31.22 40.42
N ALA A 25 4.75 29.96 40.83
CA ALA A 25 3.77 28.94 41.21
C ALA A 25 3.26 27.96 40.13
N SER A 26 3.88 26.77 40.14
CA SER A 26 3.14 25.50 39.94
C SER A 26 2.05 25.35 41.01
N PRO A 27 0.96 24.61 40.72
CA PRO A 27 0.97 23.20 41.10
C PRO A 27 0.29 22.25 40.09
N ALA A 28 0.56 20.97 40.33
CA ALA A 28 0.06 19.79 39.65
C ALA A 28 -1.47 19.74 39.47
N CYS A 29 -1.89 19.22 38.31
CA CYS A 29 -3.20 18.66 38.03
C CYS A 29 -3.03 17.81 36.76
N GLY A 30 -3.51 16.58 36.60
CA GLY A 30 -4.31 15.69 37.40
C GLY A 30 -4.36 14.39 36.61
N ARG A 31 -4.23 13.27 37.30
CA ARG A 31 -4.27 11.92 36.73
C ARG A 31 -5.69 11.67 36.21
N ALA A 32 -5.87 11.48 34.91
CA ALA A 32 -7.16 11.09 34.34
C ALA A 32 -7.47 9.62 34.70
N PRO A 33 -8.71 9.28 35.06
CA PRO A 33 -9.10 7.96 35.55
C PRO A 33 -9.16 6.90 34.45
N ALA A 34 -8.86 5.65 34.83
CA ALA A 34 -9.08 4.45 34.05
C ALA A 34 -10.57 4.26 33.76
N SER A 35 -10.93 4.04 32.50
CA SER A 35 -12.27 3.60 32.11
C SER A 35 -12.52 2.17 32.57
N PRO A 36 -13.74 1.83 33.01
CA PRO A 36 -14.06 0.52 33.56
C PRO A 36 -14.09 -0.57 32.47
N ALA A 37 -13.55 -1.73 32.82
CA ALA A 37 -13.70 -2.97 32.06
C ALA A 37 -15.19 -3.33 31.97
N VAL A 38 -15.69 -3.46 30.74
CA VAL A 38 -16.99 -4.07 30.48
C VAL A 38 -16.87 -5.58 30.70
N ALA A 39 -17.62 -6.07 31.68
CA ALA A 39 -17.75 -7.49 31.99
C ALA A 39 -18.49 -8.19 30.83
N ALA A 40 -17.87 -9.24 30.28
CA ALA A 40 -18.56 -10.20 29.46
C ALA A 40 -19.53 -10.98 30.37
N SER A 41 -20.82 -10.78 30.17
CA SER A 41 -21.87 -11.58 30.78
C SER A 41 -21.92 -12.95 30.11
N ASP A 42 -21.64 -13.98 30.89
CA ASP A 42 -21.89 -15.39 30.57
C ASP A 42 -23.36 -15.61 30.23
N VAL A 43 -23.65 -15.98 28.98
CA VAL A 43 -24.93 -16.56 28.60
C VAL A 43 -24.78 -18.07 28.63
N ALA A 44 -25.27 -18.67 29.71
CA ALA A 44 -25.51 -20.10 29.81
C ALA A 44 -26.58 -20.50 28.78
N VAL A 45 -26.20 -21.36 27.85
CA VAL A 45 -27.14 -22.08 26.97
C VAL A 45 -27.45 -23.42 27.62
N SER A 46 -28.70 -23.59 28.01
CA SER A 46 -29.23 -24.80 28.63
C SER A 46 -29.33 -25.96 27.62
N ASP A 47 -29.07 -27.15 28.15
CA ASP A 47 -29.12 -28.45 27.48
C ASP A 47 -30.46 -28.72 26.77
N VAL A 48 -30.36 -29.12 25.50
CA VAL A 48 -31.40 -29.89 24.81
C VAL A 48 -30.83 -31.27 24.49
N ALA A 49 -31.37 -32.28 25.17
CA ALA A 49 -31.09 -33.68 24.89
C ALA A 49 -31.77 -34.08 23.57
N ALA A 50 -30.97 -34.44 22.57
CA ALA A 50 -31.44 -35.10 21.37
C ALA A 50 -30.66 -36.40 21.19
N SER A 51 -31.34 -37.52 21.47
CA SER A 51 -30.90 -38.87 21.12
C SER A 51 -30.97 -39.03 19.60
N GLY A 52 -29.82 -39.02 18.94
CA GLY A 52 -29.68 -39.36 17.52
C GLY A 52 -28.32 -40.01 17.27
N SER A 53 -28.31 -41.28 16.89
CA SER A 53 -27.10 -41.99 16.47
C SER A 53 -26.64 -41.45 15.11
N VAL A 54 -25.53 -40.72 15.10
CA VAL A 54 -24.88 -40.25 13.87
C VAL A 54 -23.59 -41.03 13.69
N SER A 55 -23.48 -41.79 12.60
CA SER A 55 -22.28 -42.53 12.22
C SER A 55 -21.07 -41.60 12.10
N ALA A 56 -19.92 -42.08 12.56
CA ALA A 56 -18.64 -41.38 12.49
C ALA A 56 -18.27 -41.01 11.04
N PRO A 57 -17.78 -39.78 10.77
CA PRO A 57 -17.14 -39.50 9.50
C PRO A 57 -15.79 -40.24 9.44
N ALA A 58 -15.52 -40.82 8.27
CA ALA A 58 -14.26 -41.47 7.97
C ALA A 58 -13.08 -40.52 8.15
N SER A 59 -11.98 -41.05 8.70
CA SER A 59 -10.70 -40.36 8.86
C SER A 59 -10.23 -39.73 7.53
N PRO A 60 -9.80 -38.46 7.51
CA PRO A 60 -9.09 -37.94 6.35
C PRO A 60 -7.75 -38.67 6.24
N SER A 61 -7.58 -39.33 5.10
CA SER A 61 -6.35 -39.99 4.70
C SER A 61 -5.38 -38.95 4.10
N GLY A 62 -4.14 -39.00 4.58
CA GLY A 62 -2.97 -38.42 3.92
C GLY A 62 -2.63 -36.98 4.33
N PRO A 63 -1.34 -36.68 4.62
CA PRO A 63 -0.91 -35.30 4.79
C PRO A 63 -1.04 -34.60 3.43
N ALA A 64 -1.76 -33.47 3.39
CA ALA A 64 -1.65 -32.53 2.30
C ALA A 64 -0.17 -32.17 2.17
N GLY A 65 0.48 -32.64 1.09
CA GLY A 65 1.87 -32.35 0.83
C GLY A 65 2.02 -30.83 0.82
N SER A 66 2.81 -30.30 1.75
CA SER A 66 3.21 -28.90 1.71
C SER A 66 4.08 -28.72 0.46
N ARG A 67 3.45 -28.40 -0.67
CA ARG A 67 4.18 -27.97 -1.85
C ARG A 67 4.88 -26.68 -1.45
N GLY A 68 6.21 -26.77 -1.31
CA GLY A 68 7.04 -25.64 -0.96
C GLY A 68 6.82 -24.49 -1.94
N VAL A 69 7.09 -23.27 -1.47
CA VAL A 69 7.07 -22.05 -2.29
C VAL A 69 7.90 -22.30 -3.55
N ARG A 70 7.24 -22.36 -4.72
CA ARG A 70 7.90 -22.52 -6.01
C ARG A 70 8.75 -21.27 -6.28
N THR A 71 9.91 -21.43 -6.90
CA THR A 71 10.70 -20.31 -7.45
C THR A 71 10.46 -20.21 -8.96
N LEU A 72 10.59 -19.02 -9.53
CA LEU A 72 10.52 -18.86 -10.98
C LEU A 72 11.68 -19.62 -11.65
N SER A 73 11.39 -20.34 -12.73
CA SER A 73 12.40 -21.06 -13.52
C SER A 73 13.32 -20.11 -14.30
N GLU A 74 12.81 -18.92 -14.64
CA GLU A 74 13.55 -17.83 -15.28
C GLU A 74 13.05 -16.47 -14.77
N PRO A 75 13.89 -15.42 -14.74
CA PRO A 75 13.44 -14.10 -14.37
C PRO A 75 12.38 -13.57 -15.33
N VAL A 76 11.36 -12.90 -14.81
CA VAL A 76 10.26 -12.31 -15.59
C VAL A 76 10.38 -10.80 -15.61
N ARG A 77 9.97 -10.19 -16.72
CA ARG A 77 9.90 -8.73 -16.84
C ARG A 77 8.79 -8.20 -15.92
N GLY A 78 9.12 -7.19 -15.13
CA GLY A 78 8.17 -6.43 -14.33
C GLY A 78 8.30 -4.93 -14.57
N ALA A 79 7.37 -4.18 -13.99
CA ALA A 79 7.37 -2.73 -14.01
C ALA A 79 6.97 -2.18 -12.64
N VAL A 80 7.53 -1.02 -12.29
CA VAL A 80 7.14 -0.25 -11.12
C VAL A 80 6.70 1.13 -11.55
N VAL A 81 5.54 1.56 -11.06
CA VAL A 81 4.96 2.88 -11.32
C VAL A 81 4.78 3.62 -10.00
N THR A 82 5.56 4.67 -9.79
CA THR A 82 5.35 5.59 -8.66
C THR A 82 4.29 6.61 -9.04
N VAL A 83 3.22 6.67 -8.25
CA VAL A 83 2.10 7.60 -8.45
C VAL A 83 2.21 8.71 -7.41
N SER A 84 2.64 9.89 -7.85
CA SER A 84 2.72 11.06 -6.97
C SER A 84 2.91 12.37 -7.74
N ASP A 85 1.95 13.29 -7.62
CA ASP A 85 2.07 14.67 -8.10
C ASP A 85 3.36 15.34 -7.59
N ARG A 86 3.69 15.13 -6.31
CA ARG A 86 4.89 15.71 -5.65
C ARG A 86 6.21 15.15 -6.16
N CYS A 87 6.22 13.90 -6.62
CA CYS A 87 7.44 13.33 -7.21
C CYS A 87 7.63 13.86 -8.63
N VAL A 88 6.55 14.01 -9.40
CA VAL A 88 6.58 14.63 -10.73
C VAL A 88 7.00 16.10 -10.65
N SER A 89 6.51 16.87 -9.66
CA SER A 89 6.88 18.28 -9.49
C SER A 89 8.28 18.50 -8.88
N GLY A 90 8.95 17.43 -8.44
CA GLY A 90 10.27 17.50 -7.80
C GLY A 90 10.25 17.96 -6.33
N GLU A 91 9.07 18.20 -5.75
CA GLU A 91 8.92 18.55 -4.32
C GLU A 91 9.31 17.40 -3.39
N ARG A 92 9.26 16.16 -3.89
CA ARG A 92 9.62 14.97 -3.14
C ARG A 92 10.43 14.03 -4.02
N GLN A 93 11.53 13.51 -3.49
CA GLN A 93 12.25 12.41 -4.15
C GLN A 93 11.47 11.10 -4.03
N ASP A 94 11.37 10.35 -5.12
CA ASP A 94 10.87 8.98 -5.07
C ASP A 94 11.90 8.06 -4.40
N VAL A 95 11.48 7.45 -3.29
CA VAL A 95 12.25 6.46 -2.52
C VAL A 95 11.51 5.14 -2.36
N SER A 96 10.27 5.05 -2.85
CA SER A 96 9.40 3.89 -2.75
C SER A 96 9.47 3.05 -4.01
N GLY A 97 9.49 3.68 -5.19
CA GLY A 97 9.64 3.00 -6.47
C GLY A 97 10.94 2.19 -6.59
N PRO A 98 12.13 2.80 -6.36
CA PRO A 98 13.39 2.06 -6.37
C PRO A 98 13.44 0.92 -5.36
N LEU A 99 12.81 1.10 -4.19
CA LEU A 99 12.70 0.04 -3.19
C LEU A 99 11.80 -1.10 -3.66
N ALA A 100 10.69 -0.81 -4.34
CA ALA A 100 9.82 -1.84 -4.89
C ALA A 100 10.55 -2.67 -5.95
N ALA A 101 11.27 -2.01 -6.86
CA ALA A 101 12.08 -2.67 -7.89
C ALA A 101 13.13 -3.62 -7.26
N GLU A 102 13.86 -3.13 -6.24
CA GLU A 102 14.84 -3.95 -5.50
C GLU A 102 14.21 -5.18 -4.86
N LEU A 103 13.07 -5.01 -4.17
CA LEU A 103 12.41 -6.11 -3.46
C LEU A 103 11.80 -7.14 -4.42
N LEU A 104 11.19 -6.68 -5.52
CA LEU A 104 10.67 -7.53 -6.58
C LEU A 104 11.78 -8.36 -7.24
N GLY A 105 12.98 -7.78 -7.43
CA GLY A 105 14.14 -8.48 -7.95
C GLY A 105 14.53 -9.73 -7.14
N ARG A 106 14.31 -9.72 -5.82
CA ARG A 106 14.56 -10.88 -4.94
C ARG A 106 13.62 -12.05 -5.20
N HIS A 107 12.53 -11.80 -5.92
CA HIS A 107 11.53 -12.79 -6.32
C HIS A 107 11.60 -13.11 -7.83
N GLY A 108 12.70 -12.73 -8.51
CA GLY A 108 12.91 -13.00 -9.93
C GLY A 108 12.13 -12.08 -10.87
N VAL A 109 11.60 -10.96 -10.37
CA VAL A 109 10.92 -9.94 -11.18
C VAL A 109 11.90 -8.82 -11.49
N VAL A 110 12.30 -8.70 -12.76
CA VAL A 110 13.29 -7.72 -13.23
C VAL A 110 12.57 -6.45 -13.68
N VAL A 111 12.88 -5.33 -13.04
CA VAL A 111 12.33 -4.01 -13.35
C VAL A 111 13.44 -3.17 -13.97
N ASP A 112 13.32 -2.88 -15.27
CA ASP A 112 14.33 -2.11 -16.01
C ASP A 112 14.32 -0.62 -15.63
N GLU A 113 13.12 -0.06 -15.43
CA GLU A 113 12.93 1.34 -15.07
C GLU A 113 11.73 1.51 -14.13
N VAL A 114 11.86 2.46 -13.19
CA VAL A 114 10.75 2.96 -12.38
C VAL A 114 10.17 4.18 -13.06
N VAL A 115 8.90 4.10 -13.46
CA VAL A 115 8.19 5.24 -14.08
C VAL A 115 7.50 6.05 -13.00
N VAL A 116 7.63 7.38 -13.04
CA VAL A 116 6.96 8.29 -12.10
C VAL A 116 5.87 9.05 -12.84
N VAL A 117 4.62 8.97 -12.36
CA VAL A 117 3.45 9.61 -12.97
C VAL A 117 2.65 10.43 -11.96
N PRO A 118 1.88 11.45 -12.40
CA PRO A 118 1.03 12.22 -11.51
C PRO A 118 -0.17 11.39 -11.03
N ASP A 119 -0.79 11.82 -9.94
CA ASP A 119 -1.98 11.19 -9.38
C ASP A 119 -3.19 11.34 -10.33
N GLY A 120 -3.95 10.27 -10.58
CA GLY A 120 -5.13 10.36 -11.44
C GLY A 120 -5.46 9.05 -12.15
N VAL A 121 -6.64 8.98 -12.74
CA VAL A 121 -7.08 7.76 -13.44
C VAL A 121 -6.29 7.55 -14.72
N ASP A 122 -6.21 8.57 -15.57
CA ASP A 122 -5.67 8.42 -16.93
C ASP A 122 -4.16 8.18 -16.91
N SER A 123 -3.40 8.98 -16.15
CA SER A 123 -1.94 8.85 -16.02
C SER A 123 -1.51 7.49 -15.49
N VAL A 124 -2.22 6.97 -14.49
CA VAL A 124 -1.91 5.67 -13.88
C VAL A 124 -2.31 4.53 -14.82
N ARG A 125 -3.49 4.61 -15.46
CA ARG A 125 -3.96 3.58 -16.38
C ARG A 125 -3.05 3.47 -17.59
N GLU A 126 -2.63 4.61 -18.17
CA GLU A 126 -1.71 4.66 -19.30
C GLU A 126 -0.37 3.99 -18.93
N ALA A 127 0.24 4.38 -17.80
CA ALA A 127 1.49 3.78 -17.35
C ALA A 127 1.40 2.26 -17.11
N ILE A 128 0.31 1.77 -16.52
CA ILE A 128 0.10 0.32 -16.37
C ILE A 128 -0.05 -0.34 -17.75
N THR A 129 -0.83 0.26 -18.65
CA THR A 129 -1.07 -0.28 -20.00
C THR A 129 0.21 -0.34 -20.83
N ASP A 130 1.04 0.70 -20.77
CA ASP A 130 2.33 0.77 -21.47
C ASP A 130 3.32 -0.26 -20.94
N ALA A 131 3.35 -0.46 -19.62
CA ALA A 131 4.15 -1.51 -19.00
C ALA A 131 3.73 -2.91 -19.49
N LEU A 132 2.42 -3.17 -19.55
CA LEU A 132 1.87 -4.44 -20.06
C LEU A 132 2.19 -4.62 -21.55
N ALA A 133 2.03 -3.58 -22.37
CA ALA A 133 2.38 -3.59 -23.78
C ALA A 133 3.88 -3.82 -24.02
N SER A 134 4.72 -3.37 -23.08
CA SER A 134 6.17 -3.61 -23.07
C SER A 134 6.55 -5.00 -22.56
N GLY A 135 5.57 -5.87 -22.27
CA GLY A 135 5.77 -7.26 -21.87
C GLY A 135 5.96 -7.47 -20.36
N ALA A 136 5.60 -6.51 -19.50
CA ALA A 136 5.62 -6.73 -18.06
C ALA A 136 4.58 -7.78 -17.65
N ARG A 137 5.04 -8.82 -16.94
CA ARG A 137 4.20 -9.87 -16.35
C ARG A 137 3.80 -9.57 -14.91
N VAL A 138 4.51 -8.63 -14.26
CA VAL A 138 4.20 -8.12 -12.93
C VAL A 138 4.29 -6.60 -12.95
N VAL A 139 3.21 -5.90 -12.60
CA VAL A 139 3.19 -4.44 -12.48
C VAL A 139 2.85 -4.08 -11.04
N LEU A 140 3.72 -3.30 -10.39
CA LEU A 140 3.46 -2.77 -9.06
C LEU A 140 3.37 -1.25 -9.11
N THR A 141 2.23 -0.70 -8.70
CA THR A 141 2.11 0.74 -8.48
C THR A 141 2.39 1.07 -7.01
N THR A 142 2.96 2.24 -6.71
CA THR A 142 3.12 2.74 -5.35
C THR A 142 2.62 4.18 -5.23
N GLY A 143 1.62 4.39 -4.38
CA GLY A 143 0.95 5.69 -4.23
C GLY A 143 -0.50 5.67 -4.68
N GLY A 144 -1.23 6.77 -4.42
CA GLY A 144 -2.60 6.95 -4.90
C GLY A 144 -3.66 5.95 -4.40
N THR A 145 -3.40 5.20 -3.31
CA THR A 145 -4.34 4.19 -2.76
C THR A 145 -5.07 4.63 -1.49
N GLY A 146 -4.86 5.86 -1.03
CA GLY A 146 -5.49 6.42 0.16
C GLY A 146 -6.94 6.88 -0.08
N VAL A 147 -7.40 7.85 0.69
CA VAL A 147 -8.77 8.41 0.61
C VAL A 147 -8.81 9.87 0.16
N MET A 148 -7.67 10.41 -0.31
CA MET A 148 -7.60 11.77 -0.84
C MET A 148 -8.30 11.86 -2.20
N PRO A 149 -8.77 13.06 -2.61
CA PRO A 149 -9.54 13.22 -3.85
C PRO A 149 -8.84 12.75 -5.14
N ARG A 150 -7.51 12.75 -5.15
CA ARG A 150 -6.68 12.29 -6.28
C ARG A 150 -6.07 10.90 -6.07
N ASP A 151 -6.32 10.25 -4.93
CA ASP A 151 -5.93 8.86 -4.72
C ASP A 151 -6.82 7.97 -5.60
N LEU A 152 -6.50 7.85 -6.89
CA LEU A 152 -7.33 7.18 -7.90
C LEU A 152 -6.62 6.00 -8.56
N THR A 153 -5.56 5.48 -7.93
CA THR A 153 -4.83 4.33 -8.45
C THR A 153 -5.68 3.05 -8.50
N PRO A 154 -6.51 2.72 -7.48
CA PRO A 154 -7.45 1.61 -7.57
C PRO A 154 -8.43 1.76 -8.74
N GLU A 155 -8.97 2.97 -8.95
CA GLU A 155 -9.92 3.30 -10.01
C GLU A 155 -9.28 3.24 -11.41
N ALA A 156 -8.01 3.60 -11.52
CA ALA A 156 -7.22 3.43 -12.73
C ALA A 156 -6.98 1.94 -13.05
N THR A 157 -6.72 1.15 -12.01
CA THR A 157 -6.33 -0.26 -12.10
C THR A 157 -7.53 -1.18 -12.36
N ALA A 158 -8.66 -0.95 -11.71
CA ALA A 158 -9.81 -1.87 -11.73
C ALA A 158 -10.27 -2.29 -13.14
N PRO A 159 -10.38 -1.40 -14.14
CA PRO A 159 -10.81 -1.77 -15.49
C PRO A 159 -9.80 -2.65 -16.24
N LEU A 160 -8.56 -2.72 -15.78
CA LEU A 160 -7.50 -3.53 -16.39
C LEU A 160 -7.47 -4.97 -15.85
N LEU A 161 -8.22 -5.25 -14.77
CA LEU A 161 -8.22 -6.55 -14.13
C LEU A 161 -9.37 -7.41 -14.66
N ALA A 162 -9.05 -8.55 -15.26
CA ALA A 162 -10.03 -9.58 -15.55
C ALA A 162 -10.51 -10.28 -14.27
N THR A 163 -9.66 -10.37 -13.25
CA THR A 163 -10.03 -10.99 -11.96
C THR A 163 -9.24 -10.38 -10.82
N ARG A 164 -9.96 -9.99 -9.75
CA ARG A 164 -9.36 -9.52 -8.50
C ARG A 164 -9.03 -10.68 -7.58
N LEU A 165 -7.95 -10.53 -6.85
CA LEU A 165 -7.47 -11.44 -5.80
C LEU A 165 -7.76 -10.80 -4.43
N GLU A 166 -9.04 -10.64 -4.11
CA GLU A 166 -9.49 -9.92 -2.89
C GLU A 166 -8.93 -10.50 -1.59
N GLY A 167 -8.69 -11.82 -1.55
CA GLY A 167 -8.02 -12.48 -0.43
C GLY A 167 -6.58 -11.99 -0.24
N VAL A 168 -5.85 -11.75 -1.33
CA VAL A 168 -4.47 -11.21 -1.28
C VAL A 168 -4.48 -9.74 -0.90
N GLU A 169 -5.44 -8.96 -1.40
CA GLU A 169 -5.64 -7.57 -0.97
C GLU A 169 -5.84 -7.47 0.56
N ALA A 170 -6.68 -8.35 1.11
CA ALA A 170 -6.92 -8.44 2.55
C ALA A 170 -5.66 -8.87 3.32
N GLN A 171 -4.88 -9.81 2.78
CA GLN A 171 -3.60 -10.25 3.37
C GLN A 171 -2.58 -9.12 3.43
N VAL A 172 -2.44 -8.32 2.37
CA VAL A 172 -1.55 -7.14 2.36
C VAL A 172 -1.96 -6.15 3.46
N ARG A 173 -3.26 -5.83 3.57
CA ARG A 173 -3.75 -4.96 4.64
C ARG A 173 -3.51 -5.55 6.03
N ALA A 174 -3.80 -6.83 6.23
CA ALA A 174 -3.60 -7.52 7.50
C ALA A 174 -2.11 -7.54 7.90
N HIS A 175 -1.21 -7.75 6.96
CA HIS A 175 0.23 -7.70 7.19
C HIS A 175 0.67 -6.29 7.62
N GLY A 176 0.24 -5.26 6.89
CA GLY A 176 0.56 -3.86 7.24
C GLY A 176 -0.04 -3.41 8.57
N LEU A 177 -1.19 -3.96 8.99
CA LEU A 177 -1.83 -3.65 10.27
C LEU A 177 -0.98 -4.09 11.48
N ALA A 178 -0.08 -5.07 11.31
CA ALA A 178 0.89 -5.41 12.35
C ALA A 178 1.92 -4.30 12.59
N SER A 179 2.17 -3.45 11.59
CA SER A 179 3.11 -2.33 11.64
C SER A 179 2.44 -1.00 11.94
N THR A 180 1.25 -0.75 11.40
CA THR A 180 0.54 0.52 11.58
C THR A 180 -0.98 0.37 11.39
N PRO A 181 -1.82 0.99 12.25
CA PRO A 181 -3.27 0.98 12.07
C PRO A 181 -3.71 1.65 10.76
N LEU A 182 -2.88 2.54 10.19
CA LEU A 182 -3.20 3.24 8.94
C LEU A 182 -3.24 2.32 7.72
N ALA A 183 -2.65 1.12 7.79
CA ALA A 183 -2.66 0.16 6.68
C ALA A 183 -4.09 -0.24 6.27
N GLY A 184 -5.04 -0.21 7.21
CA GLY A 184 -6.45 -0.51 6.95
C GLY A 184 -7.15 0.50 6.02
N LEU A 185 -6.58 1.68 5.80
CA LEU A 185 -7.13 2.70 4.91
C LEU A 185 -6.78 2.49 3.43
N SER A 186 -5.79 1.63 3.14
CA SER A 186 -5.37 1.38 1.75
C SER A 186 -6.48 0.68 0.97
N ARG A 187 -6.85 1.27 -0.16
CA ARG A 187 -7.81 0.70 -1.13
C ARG A 187 -7.14 -0.05 -2.29
N GLY A 188 -5.83 -0.33 -2.16
CA GLY A 188 -5.05 -0.96 -3.22
C GLY A 188 -5.62 -2.30 -3.68
N LEU A 189 -5.63 -2.51 -5.00
CA LEU A 189 -6.11 -3.73 -5.63
C LEU A 189 -4.97 -4.70 -5.92
N VAL A 190 -5.32 -5.97 -6.02
CA VAL A 190 -4.45 -7.03 -6.52
C VAL A 190 -5.26 -7.86 -7.49
N GLY A 191 -4.74 -8.12 -8.68
CA GLY A 191 -5.48 -8.90 -9.67
C GLY A 191 -4.65 -9.28 -10.89
N VAL A 192 -5.27 -10.05 -11.76
CA VAL A 192 -4.68 -10.47 -13.04
C VAL A 192 -5.42 -9.84 -14.21
N THR A 193 -4.69 -9.45 -15.25
CA THR A 193 -5.24 -8.78 -16.45
C THR A 193 -5.97 -9.73 -17.40
N SER A 194 -5.62 -11.01 -17.35
CA SER A 194 -6.21 -12.10 -18.13
C SER A 194 -6.10 -13.39 -17.32
N ARG A 195 -6.89 -14.41 -17.67
CA ARG A 195 -6.76 -15.79 -17.12
C ARG A 195 -5.98 -16.72 -18.05
N GLU A 196 -5.44 -16.16 -19.13
CA GLU A 196 -4.66 -16.87 -20.15
C GLU A 196 -3.14 -16.64 -19.95
N ALA A 197 -2.33 -17.31 -20.77
CA ALA A 197 -0.87 -17.32 -20.68
C ALA A 197 -0.20 -15.95 -20.78
N ASP A 198 -0.84 -14.97 -21.42
CA ASP A 198 -0.38 -13.60 -21.55
C ASP A 198 -0.78 -12.69 -20.37
N GLY A 199 -1.57 -13.21 -19.43
CA GLY A 199 -2.01 -12.47 -18.24
C GLY A 199 -0.85 -11.99 -17.38
N ALA A 200 -1.02 -10.84 -16.77
CA ALA A 200 -0.05 -10.22 -15.87
C ALA A 200 -0.68 -9.97 -14.50
N LEU A 201 0.14 -10.03 -13.45
CA LEU A 201 -0.22 -9.65 -12.10
C LEU A 201 -0.06 -8.14 -11.91
N VAL A 202 -1.11 -7.44 -11.49
CA VAL A 202 -1.08 -6.02 -11.15
C VAL A 202 -1.38 -5.84 -9.67
N VAL A 203 -0.55 -5.04 -8.99
CA VAL A 203 -0.57 -4.85 -7.53
C VAL A 203 -0.50 -3.36 -7.23
N ASN A 204 -1.41 -2.83 -6.42
CA ASN A 204 -1.33 -1.46 -5.90
C ASN A 204 -0.81 -1.45 -4.46
N ALA A 205 0.40 -0.92 -4.26
CA ALA A 205 1.01 -0.72 -2.96
C ALA A 205 0.75 0.71 -2.44
N PRO A 206 0.71 0.92 -1.11
CA PRO A 206 0.76 2.27 -0.54
C PRO A 206 2.02 3.04 -0.96
N GLY A 207 1.96 4.37 -0.95
CA GLY A 207 3.08 5.24 -1.35
C GLY A 207 4.25 5.32 -0.35
N SER A 208 4.16 4.65 0.80
CA SER A 208 5.21 4.65 1.82
C SER A 208 6.16 3.46 1.65
N ARG A 209 7.42 3.63 2.05
CA ARG A 209 8.42 2.54 2.04
C ARG A 209 7.99 1.33 2.86
N GLY A 210 7.30 1.57 3.98
CA GLY A 210 6.71 0.51 4.80
C GLY A 210 5.63 -0.25 4.04
N GLY A 211 4.68 0.46 3.44
CA GLY A 211 3.61 -0.17 2.65
C GLY A 211 4.12 -0.96 1.45
N VAL A 212 5.18 -0.48 0.77
CA VAL A 212 5.85 -1.25 -0.29
C VAL A 212 6.48 -2.53 0.25
N ARG A 213 7.19 -2.47 1.39
CA ARG A 213 7.78 -3.66 2.03
C ARG A 213 6.70 -4.68 2.41
N ASP A 214 5.65 -4.22 3.07
CA ASP A 214 4.53 -5.06 3.50
C ASP A 214 3.84 -5.72 2.30
N THR A 215 3.63 -4.95 1.22
CA THR A 215 3.02 -5.46 -0.02
C THR A 215 3.92 -6.52 -0.66
N VAL A 216 5.21 -6.23 -0.87
CA VAL A 216 6.13 -7.16 -1.53
C VAL A 216 6.34 -8.43 -0.69
N ALA A 217 6.36 -8.31 0.64
CA ALA A 217 6.48 -9.47 1.54
C ALA A 217 5.33 -10.47 1.37
N VAL A 218 4.12 -9.99 1.06
CA VAL A 218 2.95 -10.85 0.80
C VAL A 218 2.93 -11.35 -0.65
N ILE A 219 3.10 -10.48 -1.63
CA ILE A 219 2.92 -10.84 -3.05
C ILE A 219 4.13 -11.58 -3.64
N GLY A 220 5.35 -11.25 -3.20
CA GLY A 220 6.59 -11.78 -3.76
C GLY A 220 6.65 -13.31 -3.78
N PRO A 221 6.36 -14.00 -2.66
CA PRO A 221 6.28 -15.46 -2.62
C PRO A 221 5.17 -16.08 -3.49
N LEU A 222 4.15 -15.31 -3.86
CA LEU A 222 3.01 -15.78 -4.67
C LEU A 222 3.27 -15.66 -6.18
N VAL A 223 4.14 -14.73 -6.60
CA VAL A 223 4.44 -14.45 -8.02
C VAL A 223 4.70 -15.74 -8.83
N PRO A 224 5.58 -16.67 -8.39
CA PRO A 224 5.89 -17.84 -9.20
C PRO A 224 4.68 -18.71 -9.46
N HIS A 225 3.82 -18.89 -8.45
CA HIS A 225 2.63 -19.71 -8.59
C HIS A 225 1.55 -19.04 -9.45
N VAL A 226 1.36 -17.73 -9.31
CA VAL A 226 0.39 -16.97 -10.13
C VAL A 226 0.78 -17.06 -11.60
N LEU A 227 2.05 -16.83 -11.95
CA LEU A 227 2.49 -16.86 -13.35
C LEU A 227 2.46 -18.28 -13.94
N ASP A 228 2.77 -19.30 -13.14
CA ASP A 228 2.64 -20.71 -13.53
C ASP A 228 1.18 -21.06 -13.86
N GLN A 229 0.23 -20.66 -13.00
CA GLN A 229 -1.21 -20.87 -13.24
C GLN A 229 -1.70 -20.16 -14.50
N LEU A 230 -1.28 -18.91 -14.73
CA LEU A 230 -1.63 -18.19 -15.96
C LEU A 230 -1.04 -18.89 -17.19
N GLY A 231 0.17 -19.44 -17.09
CA GLY A 231 0.81 -20.25 -18.13
C GLY A 231 0.18 -21.62 -18.39
N GLY A 232 -0.90 -21.99 -17.70
CA GLY A 232 -1.57 -23.29 -17.84
C GLY A 232 -0.96 -24.40 -16.96
N GLY A 233 -0.16 -24.04 -15.95
CA GLY A 233 0.42 -24.98 -14.99
C GLY A 233 -0.62 -25.56 -14.03
N ASP A 234 -0.42 -26.84 -13.66
CA ASP A 234 -1.32 -27.58 -12.77
C ASP A 234 -1.19 -27.16 -11.29
N HIS A 235 -2.31 -27.35 -10.57
CA HIS A 235 -2.50 -27.04 -9.14
C HIS A 235 -1.63 -27.90 -8.22
#